data_AF-A0A1H3AH01-F1
#
_entry.id   AF-A0A1H3AH01-F1
#
_cell.length_a   1.000
_cell.length_b   1.000
_cell.length_c   1.000
_cell.angle_alpha   90.00
_cell.angle_beta   90.00
_cell.angle_gamma   90.00
#
_symmetry.space_group_name_H-M   'P 1'
#
loop_
_entity.id
_entity.type
_entity.pdbx_description
1 polymer ?
#
loop_
_entity_poly.entity_id
_entity_poly.type
_entity_poly.pdbx_seq_one_letter_code
_entity_poly.pdbx_strand_id
1 'polypeptide(L)'
;MPPVDDLKVQAFQIFEGLAAKAGIAPETFTCGAEWIKDDSNQRQIVQRYDGRDGGSVVLKHVARPWDTDRFTAMLAAHQAACDALDGVPGYSVPQILAAEAGQQAYLMRFAKGDTFLDLCRQTEDHAPLLRRAGGWLAAFHGATLQGTHPFQPRFMVNHLHRLVARVESGARRINGKQRFAAFVGRIADYAPQAQGHAGQIAAKHGDLNGYNLVMAPDETAAFDFSATTPSPVGYDIARLLQSYTQMVGDLDALPKGHSVPPAAWDAFFEGYTLVPPDDPTVHFLTRVQILTDWNRIQEHGSIANVMRFERIKKIARQAFA
;
A
#
# COMPACT_ATOMS: atom_id res chain seq x y z
N MET A 1 -6.70 -22.48 -19.73
CA MET A 1 -6.91 -21.11 -19.24
C MET A 1 -7.94 -20.47 -20.16
N PRO A 2 -9.01 -19.83 -19.66
CA PRO A 2 -9.81 -18.97 -20.53
C PRO A 2 -8.87 -17.94 -21.16
N PRO A 3 -9.02 -17.62 -22.46
CA PRO A 3 -8.15 -16.65 -23.11
C PRO A 3 -8.25 -15.29 -22.38
N VAL A 4 -7.12 -14.57 -22.32
CA VAL A 4 -7.03 -13.22 -21.77
C VAL A 4 -8.05 -12.27 -22.44
N ASP A 5 -8.45 -12.60 -23.66
CA ASP A 5 -9.43 -11.87 -24.45
C ASP A 5 -10.83 -11.81 -23.81
N ASP A 6 -11.29 -12.85 -23.10
CA ASP A 6 -12.61 -12.84 -22.46
C ASP A 6 -12.69 -11.78 -21.35
N LEU A 7 -11.60 -11.59 -20.61
CA LEU A 7 -11.55 -10.61 -19.52
C LEU A 7 -11.55 -9.18 -20.07
N LYS A 8 -10.89 -8.95 -21.21
CA LYS A 8 -10.89 -7.64 -21.88
C LYS A 8 -12.26 -7.29 -22.45
N VAL A 9 -12.91 -8.25 -23.12
CA VAL A 9 -14.27 -8.06 -23.66
C VAL A 9 -15.24 -7.77 -22.52
N GLN A 10 -15.17 -8.53 -21.44
CA GLN A 10 -15.98 -8.29 -20.25
C GLN A 10 -15.71 -6.89 -19.68
N ALA A 11 -14.45 -6.51 -19.48
CA ALA A 11 -14.08 -5.21 -18.94
C ALA A 11 -14.56 -4.05 -19.81
N PHE A 12 -14.50 -4.18 -21.13
CA PHE A 12 -15.02 -3.16 -22.05
C PHE A 12 -16.55 -2.99 -21.92
N GLN A 13 -17.32 -4.09 -21.86
CA GLN A 13 -18.77 -4.02 -21.63
C GLN A 13 -19.11 -3.40 -20.27
N ILE A 14 -18.33 -3.73 -19.24
CA ILE A 14 -18.45 -3.13 -17.90
C ILE A 14 -18.17 -1.63 -17.98
N PHE A 15 -17.13 -1.21 -18.70
CA PHE A 15 -16.80 0.19 -18.91
C PHE A 15 -17.96 0.95 -19.53
N GLU A 16 -18.57 0.45 -20.61
CA GLU A 16 -19.71 1.12 -21.26
C GLU A 16 -20.87 1.33 -20.26
N GLY A 17 -21.20 0.31 -19.48
CA GLY A 17 -22.26 0.38 -18.46
C GLY A 17 -21.93 1.37 -17.33
N LEU A 18 -20.71 1.36 -16.82
CA LEU A 18 -20.28 2.27 -15.75
C LEU A 18 -20.11 3.72 -16.25
N ALA A 19 -19.62 3.92 -17.47
CA ALA A 19 -19.52 5.23 -18.10
C ALA A 19 -20.90 5.86 -18.25
N ALA A 20 -21.88 5.11 -18.76
CA ALA A 20 -23.27 5.57 -18.86
C ALA A 20 -23.85 5.94 -17.48
N LYS A 21 -23.61 5.12 -16.44
CA LYS A 21 -24.02 5.43 -15.05
C LYS A 21 -23.35 6.70 -14.50
N ALA A 22 -22.11 6.97 -14.91
CA ALA A 22 -21.36 8.17 -14.55
C ALA A 22 -21.74 9.41 -15.39
N GLY A 23 -22.68 9.29 -16.33
CA GLY A 23 -23.04 10.39 -17.25
C GLY A 23 -21.98 10.69 -18.31
N ILE A 24 -21.11 9.73 -18.61
CA ILE A 24 -20.04 9.83 -19.60
C ILE A 24 -20.44 9.05 -20.86
N ALA A 25 -20.22 9.64 -22.02
CA ALA A 25 -20.42 9.01 -23.32
C ALA A 25 -19.20 8.10 -23.66
N PRO A 26 -19.31 6.76 -23.56
CA PRO A 26 -18.16 5.86 -23.69
C PRO A 26 -17.45 5.94 -25.04
N GLU A 27 -18.16 6.27 -26.12
CA GLU A 27 -17.63 6.44 -27.48
C GLU A 27 -16.67 7.64 -27.64
N THR A 28 -16.64 8.52 -26.64
CA THR A 28 -15.70 9.66 -26.59
C THR A 28 -14.36 9.30 -25.94
N PHE A 29 -14.21 8.06 -25.47
CA PHE A 29 -13.02 7.55 -24.81
C PHE A 29 -12.33 6.47 -25.63
N THR A 30 -11.01 6.43 -25.54
CA THR A 30 -10.18 5.37 -26.13
C THR A 30 -9.44 4.64 -25.02
N CYS A 31 -9.47 3.30 -25.03
CA CYS A 31 -8.64 2.50 -24.11
C CYS A 31 -7.16 2.69 -24.48
N GLY A 32 -6.37 3.22 -23.56
CA GLY A 32 -4.95 3.50 -23.75
C GLY A 32 -4.06 2.43 -23.11
N ALA A 33 -3.98 2.44 -21.78
CA ALA A 33 -3.13 1.54 -21.02
C ALA A 33 -3.96 0.43 -20.36
N GLU A 34 -3.42 -0.79 -20.35
CA GLU A 34 -4.06 -1.96 -19.74
C GLU A 34 -3.07 -2.69 -18.83
N TRP A 35 -3.57 -3.13 -17.68
CA TRP A 35 -2.84 -3.98 -16.77
C TRP A 35 -3.71 -5.17 -16.35
N ILE A 36 -3.19 -6.38 -16.56
CA ILE A 36 -3.89 -7.63 -16.26
C ILE A 36 -3.07 -8.43 -15.27
N LYS A 37 -3.76 -8.95 -14.25
CA LYS A 37 -3.22 -9.96 -13.35
C LYS A 37 -4.10 -11.19 -13.41
N ASP A 38 -3.53 -12.33 -13.81
CA ASP A 38 -4.19 -13.62 -13.85
C ASP A 38 -3.25 -14.70 -13.27
N ASP A 39 -3.53 -15.10 -12.04
CA ASP A 39 -2.87 -16.21 -11.33
C ASP A 39 -3.93 -17.09 -10.65
N SER A 40 -3.54 -18.21 -10.05
CA SER A 40 -4.51 -19.16 -9.46
C SER A 40 -5.47 -18.55 -8.43
N ASN A 41 -5.09 -17.44 -7.77
CA ASN A 41 -5.88 -16.80 -6.71
C ASN A 41 -6.50 -15.47 -7.14
N GLN A 42 -5.98 -14.82 -8.18
CA GLN A 42 -6.40 -13.48 -8.59
C GLN A 42 -6.63 -13.41 -10.09
N ARG A 43 -7.73 -12.77 -10.50
CA ARG A 43 -8.00 -12.41 -11.89
C ARG A 43 -8.62 -11.03 -11.90
N GLN A 44 -7.86 -10.04 -12.36
CA GLN A 44 -8.31 -8.66 -12.39
C GLN A 44 -7.69 -7.92 -13.57
N ILE A 45 -8.37 -6.88 -14.01
CA ILE A 45 -7.93 -6.00 -15.08
C ILE A 45 -8.16 -4.54 -14.66
N VAL A 46 -7.19 -3.71 -14.99
CA VAL A 46 -7.25 -2.25 -14.87
C VAL A 46 -7.04 -1.66 -16.26
N GLN A 47 -7.93 -0.78 -16.68
CA GLN A 47 -7.84 -0.11 -17.98
C GLN A 47 -7.94 1.40 -17.77
N ARG A 48 -7.03 2.14 -18.42
CA ARG A 48 -7.12 3.60 -18.53
C ARG A 48 -7.83 3.95 -19.84
N TYR A 49 -8.86 4.77 -19.74
CA TYR A 49 -9.57 5.34 -20.86
C TYR A 49 -9.30 6.83 -20.93
N ASP A 50 -8.87 7.30 -22.09
CA ASP A 50 -8.51 8.70 -22.35
C ASP A 50 -9.59 9.34 -23.22
N GLY A 51 -10.23 10.39 -22.70
CA GLY A 51 -11.32 11.12 -23.34
C GLY A 51 -10.81 12.21 -24.29
N ARG A 52 -11.62 12.53 -25.31
CA ARG A 52 -11.29 13.57 -26.30
C ARG A 52 -11.16 14.98 -25.71
N ASP A 53 -11.78 15.23 -24.57
CA ASP A 53 -11.72 16.48 -23.81
C ASP A 53 -10.48 16.59 -22.92
N GLY A 54 -9.60 15.57 -22.92
CA GLY A 54 -8.40 15.51 -22.09
C GLY A 54 -8.64 15.01 -20.66
N GLY A 55 -9.88 14.60 -20.33
CA GLY A 55 -10.17 13.87 -19.11
C GLY A 55 -9.83 12.38 -19.26
N SER A 56 -9.34 11.74 -18.20
CA SER A 56 -9.08 10.30 -18.20
C SER A 56 -9.77 9.61 -17.03
N VAL A 57 -10.19 8.37 -17.24
CA VAL A 57 -10.81 7.52 -16.22
C VAL A 57 -10.13 6.16 -16.16
N VAL A 58 -10.23 5.51 -15.02
CA VAL A 58 -9.71 4.16 -14.78
C VAL A 58 -10.86 3.23 -14.44
N LEU A 59 -10.99 2.17 -15.22
CA LEU A 59 -11.79 1.01 -14.86
C LEU A 59 -10.92 0.04 -14.06
N LYS A 60 -11.42 -0.42 -12.91
CA LYS A 60 -10.91 -1.63 -12.25
C LYS A 60 -12.02 -2.68 -12.20
N HIS A 61 -11.71 -3.88 -12.66
CA HIS A 61 -12.60 -5.04 -12.60
C HIS A 61 -11.89 -6.24 -11.95
N VAL A 62 -12.51 -6.82 -10.92
CA VAL A 62 -11.98 -7.97 -10.18
C VAL A 62 -12.87 -9.19 -10.45
N ALA A 63 -12.44 -10.07 -11.35
CA ALA A 63 -13.15 -11.32 -11.64
C ALA A 63 -12.89 -12.43 -10.61
N ARG A 64 -11.73 -12.42 -9.94
CA ARG A 64 -11.37 -13.37 -8.86
C ARG A 64 -10.41 -12.72 -7.86
N PRO A 65 -10.59 -12.93 -6.54
CA PRO A 65 -11.69 -13.65 -5.89
C PRO A 65 -13.01 -12.89 -6.00
N TRP A 66 -14.12 -13.64 -5.95
CA TRP A 66 -15.45 -13.06 -5.87
C TRP A 66 -15.88 -12.97 -4.41
N ASP A 67 -15.98 -11.75 -3.91
CA ASP A 67 -16.27 -11.36 -2.53
C ASP A 67 -16.91 -9.96 -2.52
N THR A 68 -18.21 -9.91 -2.81
CA THR A 68 -18.98 -8.67 -2.96
C THR A 68 -18.99 -7.84 -1.67
N ASP A 69 -19.01 -8.47 -0.50
CA ASP A 69 -19.00 -7.76 0.80
C ASP A 69 -17.68 -7.02 1.00
N ARG A 70 -16.56 -7.71 0.76
CA ARG A 70 -15.24 -7.09 0.83
C ARG A 70 -15.07 -6.00 -0.21
N PHE A 71 -15.56 -6.21 -1.43
CA PHE A 71 -15.51 -5.20 -2.48
C PHE A 71 -16.33 -3.96 -2.11
N THR A 72 -17.53 -4.15 -1.56
CA THR A 72 -18.39 -3.04 -1.09
C THR A 72 -17.73 -2.28 0.05
N ALA A 73 -17.12 -2.97 1.02
CA ALA A 73 -16.39 -2.34 2.11
C ALA A 73 -15.15 -1.56 1.62
N MET A 74 -14.51 -2.03 0.54
CA MET A 74 -13.39 -1.34 -0.10
C MET A 74 -13.85 -0.03 -0.76
N LEU A 75 -14.98 -0.05 -1.48
CA LEU A 75 -15.59 1.17 -2.04
C LEU A 75 -15.95 2.18 -0.95
N ALA A 76 -16.54 1.72 0.15
CA ALA A 76 -16.88 2.58 1.29
C ALA A 76 -15.64 3.21 1.93
N ALA A 77 -14.56 2.45 2.09
CA ALA A 77 -13.29 2.97 2.60
C ALA A 77 -12.68 4.02 1.68
N HIS A 78 -12.73 3.79 0.36
CA HIS A 78 -12.24 4.75 -0.64
C HIS A 78 -13.08 6.04 -0.64
N GLN A 79 -14.41 5.94 -0.59
CA GLN A 79 -15.29 7.10 -0.52
C GLN A 79 -15.07 7.89 0.77
N ALA A 80 -14.97 7.22 1.93
CA ALA A 80 -14.68 7.89 3.19
C ALA A 80 -13.34 8.64 3.16
N ALA A 81 -12.34 8.13 2.41
CA ALA A 81 -11.07 8.81 2.22
C ALA A 81 -11.17 10.02 1.28
N CYS A 82 -12.02 9.96 0.24
CA CYS A 82 -12.38 11.15 -0.55
C CYS A 82 -12.99 12.23 0.34
N ASP A 83 -13.99 11.87 1.15
CA ASP A 83 -14.70 12.81 2.02
C ASP A 83 -13.75 13.42 3.07
N ALA A 84 -12.82 12.62 3.61
CA ALA A 84 -11.85 13.06 4.61
C ALA A 84 -10.82 14.07 4.06
N LEU A 85 -10.50 14.00 2.77
CA LEU A 85 -9.56 14.92 2.12
C LEU A 85 -10.24 15.99 1.26
N ASP A 86 -11.57 16.07 1.29
CA ASP A 86 -12.29 17.10 0.57
C ASP A 86 -11.88 18.50 1.05
N GLY A 87 -11.55 19.37 0.10
CA GLY A 87 -11.06 20.72 0.37
C GLY A 87 -9.66 20.82 0.99
N VAL A 88 -8.91 19.72 1.17
CA VAL A 88 -7.53 19.77 1.67
C VAL A 88 -6.57 20.16 0.53
N PRO A 89 -5.91 21.33 0.59
CA PRO A 89 -5.07 21.79 -0.52
C PRO A 89 -3.89 20.84 -0.79
N GLY A 90 -3.73 20.44 -2.05
CA GLY A 90 -2.61 19.62 -2.53
C GLY A 90 -2.69 18.13 -2.20
N TYR A 91 -3.73 17.66 -1.48
CA TYR A 91 -3.93 16.25 -1.16
C TYR A 91 -5.31 15.78 -1.59
N SER A 92 -5.38 14.60 -2.21
CA SER A 92 -6.66 14.08 -2.70
C SER A 92 -6.74 12.56 -2.69
N VAL A 93 -7.95 12.07 -2.96
CA VAL A 93 -8.25 10.69 -3.36
C VAL A 93 -9.07 10.77 -4.65
N PRO A 94 -8.72 10.02 -5.71
CA PRO A 94 -9.47 10.10 -6.96
C PRO A 94 -10.90 9.60 -6.79
N GLN A 95 -11.87 10.40 -7.24
CA GLN A 95 -13.29 10.11 -7.06
C GLN A 95 -13.73 8.87 -7.85
N ILE A 96 -14.47 7.97 -7.19
CA ILE A 96 -15.22 6.90 -7.86
C ILE A 96 -16.46 7.54 -8.49
N LEU A 97 -16.56 7.45 -9.82
CA LEU A 97 -17.64 8.04 -10.61
C LEU A 97 -18.86 7.12 -10.71
N ALA A 98 -18.61 5.81 -10.79
CA ALA A 98 -19.64 4.78 -10.77
C ALA A 98 -19.05 3.46 -10.28
N ALA A 99 -19.86 2.62 -9.66
CA ALA A 99 -19.47 1.28 -9.24
C ALA A 99 -20.62 0.29 -9.44
N GLU A 100 -20.27 -0.99 -9.57
CA GLU A 100 -21.20 -2.11 -9.62
C GLU A 100 -20.63 -3.25 -8.78
N ALA A 101 -21.09 -3.35 -7.53
CA ALA A 101 -20.62 -4.36 -6.58
C ALA A 101 -20.97 -5.79 -7.06
N GLY A 102 -22.10 -5.96 -7.75
CA GLY A 102 -22.50 -7.24 -8.35
C GLY A 102 -21.63 -7.67 -9.53
N GLN A 103 -20.75 -6.80 -10.02
CA GLN A 103 -19.75 -7.10 -11.05
C GLN A 103 -18.31 -6.93 -10.53
N GLN A 104 -18.14 -6.52 -9.26
CA GLN A 104 -16.88 -6.14 -8.65
C GLN A 104 -16.04 -5.19 -9.51
N ALA A 105 -16.71 -4.17 -10.03
CA ALA A 105 -16.08 -3.18 -10.87
C ALA A 105 -16.41 -1.75 -10.44
N TYR A 106 -15.47 -0.84 -10.67
CA TYR A 106 -15.69 0.59 -10.49
C TYR A 106 -14.93 1.40 -11.55
N LEU A 107 -15.48 2.59 -11.84
CA LEU A 107 -14.92 3.60 -12.71
C LEU A 107 -14.52 4.80 -11.83
N MET A 108 -13.28 5.25 -11.95
CA MET A 108 -12.68 6.28 -11.11
C MET A 108 -12.03 7.35 -11.97
N ARG A 109 -11.96 8.60 -11.50
CA ARG A 109 -11.12 9.62 -12.13
C ARG A 109 -9.66 9.15 -12.15
N PHE A 110 -8.95 9.42 -13.24
CA PHE A 110 -7.51 9.17 -13.31
C PHE A 110 -6.74 10.24 -12.52
N ALA A 111 -5.88 9.81 -11.60
CA ALA A 111 -4.93 10.69 -10.92
C ALA A 111 -3.78 11.04 -11.88
N LYS A 112 -3.54 12.33 -12.11
CA LYS A 112 -2.44 12.78 -12.98
C LYS A 112 -1.10 12.73 -12.23
N GLY A 113 -0.03 12.50 -12.99
CA GLY A 113 1.33 12.42 -12.46
C GLY A 113 1.86 11.00 -12.46
N ASP A 114 3.03 10.84 -11.84
CA ASP A 114 3.72 9.55 -11.75
C ASP A 114 3.62 8.98 -10.34
N THR A 115 3.79 7.67 -10.21
CA THR A 115 3.81 7.05 -8.88
C THR A 115 5.02 7.54 -8.08
N PHE A 116 4.89 7.61 -6.75
CA PHE A 116 5.97 8.00 -5.86
C PHE A 116 7.25 7.17 -6.11
N LEU A 117 7.12 5.86 -6.35
CA LEU A 117 8.28 5.02 -6.67
C LEU A 117 8.88 5.31 -8.04
N ASP A 118 8.07 5.65 -9.04
CA ASP A 118 8.59 6.00 -10.36
C ASP A 118 9.33 7.34 -10.33
N LEU A 119 8.82 8.31 -9.58
CA LEU A 119 9.52 9.58 -9.35
C LEU A 119 10.85 9.39 -8.63
N CYS A 120 10.88 8.58 -7.56
CA CYS A 120 12.14 8.23 -6.88
C CYS A 120 13.16 7.53 -7.80
N ARG A 121 12.74 6.85 -8.88
CA ARG A 121 13.69 6.26 -9.83
C ARG A 121 14.30 7.30 -10.78
N GLN A 122 13.69 8.46 -10.89
CA GLN A 122 14.05 9.51 -11.85
C GLN A 122 14.86 10.64 -11.20
N THR A 123 15.03 10.64 -9.88
CA THR A 123 15.75 11.67 -9.13
C THR A 123 16.67 11.03 -8.08
N GLU A 124 17.76 11.70 -7.74
CA GLU A 124 18.65 11.26 -6.66
C GLU A 124 18.16 11.76 -5.29
N ASP A 125 17.62 12.98 -5.24
CA ASP A 125 17.06 13.54 -4.00
C ASP A 125 15.59 13.15 -3.85
N HIS A 126 15.34 12.19 -2.96
CA HIS A 126 14.00 11.70 -2.64
C HIS A 126 13.31 12.52 -1.52
N ALA A 127 14.01 13.43 -0.83
CA ALA A 127 13.49 14.08 0.36
C ALA A 127 12.19 14.88 0.09
N PRO A 128 12.06 15.66 -1.00
CA PRO A 128 10.81 16.35 -1.33
C PRO A 128 9.63 15.40 -1.53
N LEU A 129 9.86 14.24 -2.15
CA LEU A 129 8.83 13.23 -2.41
C LEU A 129 8.39 12.57 -1.10
N LEU A 130 9.33 12.22 -0.23
CA LEU A 130 9.06 11.64 1.09
C LEU A 130 8.27 12.60 1.98
N ARG A 131 8.62 13.88 1.98
CA ARG A 131 7.89 14.92 2.72
C ARG A 131 6.44 15.02 2.25
N ARG A 132 6.20 15.01 0.94
CA ARG A 132 4.84 15.01 0.37
C ARG A 132 4.06 13.75 0.71
N ALA A 133 4.71 12.58 0.67
CA ALA A 133 4.08 11.32 1.06
C ALA A 133 3.69 11.30 2.56
N GLY A 134 4.57 11.83 3.42
CA GLY A 134 4.29 12.02 4.84
C GLY A 134 3.15 13.00 5.08
N GLY A 135 3.13 14.12 4.36
CA GLY A 135 2.07 15.12 4.46
C GLY A 135 0.70 14.60 4.02
N TRP A 136 0.61 13.86 2.91
CA TRP A 136 -0.64 13.22 2.49
C TRP A 136 -1.17 12.26 3.56
N LEU A 137 -0.29 11.41 4.10
CA LEU A 137 -0.69 10.43 5.11
C LEU A 137 -1.08 11.09 6.45
N ALA A 138 -0.41 12.18 6.84
CA ALA A 138 -0.79 12.96 8.00
C ALA A 138 -2.13 13.65 7.82
N ALA A 139 -2.43 14.20 6.65
CA ALA A 139 -3.73 14.77 6.34
C ALA A 139 -4.84 13.72 6.45
N PHE A 140 -4.65 12.56 5.81
CA PHE A 140 -5.63 11.47 5.84
C PHE A 140 -5.87 10.91 7.26
N HIS A 141 -4.80 10.60 7.99
CA HIS A 141 -4.93 10.12 9.37
C HIS A 141 -5.49 11.20 10.30
N GLY A 142 -5.14 12.47 10.08
CA GLY A 142 -5.58 13.59 10.91
C GLY A 142 -7.08 13.82 10.76
N ALA A 143 -7.57 13.79 9.52
CA ALA A 143 -9.00 13.92 9.21
C ALA A 143 -9.84 12.73 9.72
N THR A 144 -9.22 11.59 9.99
CA THR A 144 -9.90 10.35 10.39
C THR A 144 -9.51 9.86 11.79
N LEU A 145 -8.95 10.74 12.61
CA LEU A 145 -8.44 10.40 13.94
C LEU A 145 -9.59 9.99 14.89
N GLN A 146 -9.41 8.86 15.58
CA GLN A 146 -10.40 8.30 16.52
C GLN A 146 -9.91 8.31 17.97
N GLY A 147 -8.76 8.94 18.23
CA GLY A 147 -8.14 9.05 19.54
C GLY A 147 -6.93 8.13 19.69
N THR A 148 -6.64 7.73 20.92
CA THR A 148 -5.49 6.89 21.25
C THR A 148 -5.89 5.60 21.95
N HIS A 149 -5.13 4.54 21.70
CA HIS A 149 -5.26 3.27 22.42
C HIS A 149 -3.90 2.76 22.90
N PRO A 150 -3.83 2.15 24.10
CA PRO A 150 -2.62 1.48 24.55
C PRO A 150 -2.20 0.39 23.56
N PHE A 151 -1.01 0.51 23.00
CA PHE A 151 -0.52 -0.42 21.99
C PHE A 151 -0.20 -1.79 22.60
N GLN A 152 -0.63 -2.86 21.93
CA GLN A 152 -0.48 -4.25 22.41
C GLN A 152 0.35 -5.09 21.42
N PRO A 153 1.69 -4.96 21.42
CA PRO A 153 2.58 -5.68 20.49
C PRO A 153 2.47 -7.21 20.59
N ARG A 154 2.03 -7.75 21.74
CA ARG A 154 1.87 -9.19 21.97
C ARG A 154 1.08 -9.91 20.87
N PHE A 155 0.07 -9.28 20.27
CA PHE A 155 -0.74 -9.91 19.23
C PHE A 155 0.08 -10.15 17.95
N MET A 156 0.93 -9.20 17.58
CA MET A 156 1.81 -9.29 16.42
C MET A 156 2.94 -10.28 16.66
N VAL A 157 3.54 -10.27 17.87
CA VAL A 157 4.53 -11.26 18.29
C VAL A 157 3.95 -12.68 18.18
N ASN A 158 2.78 -12.92 18.77
CA ASN A 158 2.11 -14.23 18.72
C ASN A 158 1.71 -14.63 17.28
N HIS A 159 1.32 -13.67 16.44
CA HIS A 159 1.04 -13.94 15.03
C HIS A 159 2.29 -14.43 14.29
N LEU A 160 3.44 -13.76 14.47
CA LEU A 160 4.69 -14.11 13.84
C LEU A 160 5.22 -15.47 14.32
N HIS A 161 5.12 -15.79 15.61
CA HIS A 161 5.50 -17.12 16.12
C HIS A 161 4.61 -18.23 15.54
N ARG A 162 3.29 -18.01 15.44
CA ARG A 162 2.39 -18.97 14.75
C ARG A 162 2.76 -19.14 13.28
N LEU A 163 3.23 -18.08 12.62
CA LEU A 163 3.72 -18.18 11.25
C LEU A 163 5.01 -19.02 11.18
N VAL A 164 5.96 -18.86 12.09
CA VAL A 164 7.16 -19.72 12.18
C VAL A 164 6.77 -21.19 12.37
N ALA A 165 5.85 -21.49 13.29
CA ALA A 165 5.39 -22.86 13.51
C ALA A 165 4.80 -23.50 12.24
N ARG A 166 4.06 -22.72 11.42
CA ARG A 166 3.55 -23.19 10.11
C ARG A 166 4.66 -23.40 9.08
N VAL A 167 5.73 -22.63 9.15
CA VAL A 167 6.89 -22.80 8.27
C VAL A 167 7.68 -24.05 8.64
N GLU A 168 7.87 -24.29 9.93
CA GLU A 168 8.57 -25.48 10.46
C GLU A 168 7.81 -26.77 10.17
N SER A 169 6.48 -26.75 10.27
CA SER A 169 5.63 -27.90 9.93
C SER A 169 5.45 -28.13 8.43
N GLY A 170 5.95 -27.22 7.58
CA GLY A 170 5.78 -27.28 6.12
C GLY A 170 4.42 -26.81 5.61
N ALA A 171 3.49 -26.41 6.49
CA ALA A 171 2.19 -25.83 6.13
C ALA A 171 2.31 -24.47 5.40
N ARG A 172 3.48 -23.82 5.47
CA ARG A 172 3.81 -22.59 4.76
C ARG A 172 5.23 -22.69 4.22
N ARG A 173 5.42 -22.40 2.93
CA ARG A 173 6.75 -22.27 2.32
C ARG A 173 7.18 -20.80 2.29
N ILE A 174 8.41 -20.53 2.73
CA ILE A 174 9.04 -19.20 2.67
C ILE A 174 10.53 -19.35 2.34
N ASN A 175 11.08 -18.35 1.66
CA ASN A 175 12.51 -18.27 1.41
C ASN A 175 13.28 -18.01 2.71
N GLY A 176 14.44 -18.64 2.88
CA GLY A 176 15.35 -18.35 3.99
C GLY A 176 14.77 -18.63 5.38
N LYS A 177 13.97 -19.69 5.52
CA LYS A 177 13.21 -20.06 6.75
C LYS A 177 13.99 -19.93 8.07
N GLN A 178 15.26 -20.36 8.11
CA GLN A 178 16.09 -20.31 9.33
C GLN A 178 16.36 -18.87 9.76
N ARG A 179 16.72 -17.99 8.82
CA ARG A 179 16.95 -16.56 9.12
C ARG A 179 15.64 -15.86 9.48
N PHE A 180 14.55 -16.19 8.79
CA PHE A 180 13.23 -15.68 9.13
C PHE A 180 12.84 -16.02 10.57
N ALA A 181 12.96 -17.29 10.97
CA ALA A 181 12.68 -17.74 12.34
C ALA A 181 13.58 -17.05 13.38
N ALA A 182 14.87 -16.87 13.08
CA ALA A 182 15.80 -16.15 13.95
C ALA A 182 15.38 -14.68 14.17
N PHE A 183 14.99 -13.96 13.12
CA PHE A 183 14.51 -12.58 13.26
C PHE A 183 13.15 -12.48 13.96
N VAL A 184 12.24 -13.43 13.71
CA VAL A 184 10.99 -13.54 14.48
C VAL A 184 11.29 -13.76 15.96
N GLY A 185 12.27 -14.59 16.32
CA GLY A 185 12.69 -14.77 17.72
C GLY A 185 13.12 -13.48 18.40
N ARG A 186 13.73 -12.55 17.66
CA ARG A 186 14.16 -11.23 18.17
C ARG A 186 13.03 -10.21 18.27
N ILE A 187 11.86 -10.42 17.66
CA ILE A 187 10.80 -9.39 17.68
C ILE A 187 10.26 -9.14 19.09
N ALA A 188 10.32 -10.15 19.96
CA ALA A 188 9.92 -10.04 21.36
C ALA A 188 10.78 -9.04 22.14
N ASP A 189 12.06 -8.88 21.78
CA ASP A 189 12.98 -7.96 22.45
C ASP A 189 12.58 -6.49 22.25
N TYR A 190 11.87 -6.18 21.16
CA TYR A 190 11.41 -4.83 20.83
C TYR A 190 10.00 -4.52 21.36
N ALA A 191 9.24 -5.53 21.77
CA ALA A 191 7.87 -5.34 22.23
C ALA A 191 7.76 -4.47 23.51
N PRO A 192 8.64 -4.60 24.53
CA PRO A 192 8.53 -3.80 25.75
C PRO A 192 8.59 -2.29 25.52
N GLN A 193 9.32 -1.82 24.50
CA GLN A 193 9.47 -0.40 24.20
C GLN A 193 8.17 0.24 23.69
N ALA A 194 7.31 -0.54 23.02
CA ALA A 194 6.06 -0.06 22.46
C ALA A 194 4.84 -0.44 23.30
N GLN A 195 4.98 -1.39 24.23
CA GLN A 195 3.87 -1.91 25.03
C GLN A 195 3.23 -0.81 25.88
N GLY A 196 1.92 -0.61 25.72
CA GLY A 196 1.16 0.38 26.49
C GLY A 196 1.31 1.81 26.02
N HIS A 197 2.19 2.10 25.04
CA HIS A 197 2.30 3.43 24.44
C HIS A 197 0.96 3.86 23.85
N ALA A 198 0.62 5.14 24.02
CA ALA A 198 -0.63 5.70 23.51
C ALA A 198 -0.54 5.91 21.99
N GLY A 199 -0.83 4.85 21.23
CA GLY A 199 -0.80 4.89 19.78
C GLY A 199 -1.99 5.65 19.22
N GLN A 200 -1.74 6.60 18.31
CA GLN A 200 -2.78 7.30 17.55
C GLN A 200 -3.52 6.31 16.64
N ILE A 201 -4.85 6.33 16.69
CA ILE A 201 -5.73 5.46 15.92
C ILE A 201 -6.47 6.30 14.88
N ALA A 202 -6.37 5.91 13.61
CA ALA A 202 -7.07 6.57 12.51
C ALA A 202 -7.64 5.53 11.54
N ALA A 203 -8.43 5.98 10.56
CA ALA A 203 -8.74 5.15 9.41
C ALA A 203 -7.44 4.74 8.72
N LYS A 204 -7.45 3.54 8.14
CA LYS A 204 -6.26 2.93 7.57
C LYS A 204 -6.43 2.76 6.07
N HIS A 205 -5.41 3.13 5.30
CA HIS A 205 -5.34 2.84 3.87
C HIS A 205 -5.19 1.33 3.64
N GLY A 206 -4.37 0.64 4.45
CA GLY A 206 -4.35 -0.82 4.50
C GLY A 206 -3.36 -1.49 3.55
N ASP A 207 -3.10 -0.89 2.39
CA ASP A 207 -2.00 -1.27 1.49
C ASP A 207 -1.27 -0.05 0.87
N LEU A 208 -0.94 0.96 1.68
CA LEU A 208 -0.25 2.17 1.19
C LEU A 208 1.22 1.87 0.85
N ASN A 209 1.44 1.26 -0.31
CA ASN A 209 2.76 1.08 -0.90
C ASN A 209 3.06 2.24 -1.86
N GLY A 210 4.33 2.38 -2.28
CA GLY A 210 4.75 3.54 -3.06
C GLY A 210 4.23 3.60 -4.50
N TYR A 211 3.53 2.58 -5.00
CA TYR A 211 2.78 2.66 -6.27
C TYR A 211 1.36 3.21 -6.11
N ASN A 212 0.82 3.17 -4.88
CA ASN A 212 -0.52 3.64 -4.57
C ASN A 212 -0.55 5.13 -4.21
N LEU A 213 0.59 5.82 -4.33
CA LEU A 213 0.71 7.27 -4.26
C LEU A 213 1.14 7.80 -5.62
N VAL A 214 0.40 8.78 -6.15
CA VAL A 214 0.69 9.47 -7.39
C VAL A 214 0.92 10.95 -7.08
N MET A 215 1.92 11.56 -7.72
CA MET A 215 2.27 12.95 -7.50
C MET A 215 2.39 13.71 -8.82
N ALA A 216 1.58 14.75 -8.94
CA ALA A 216 1.75 15.85 -9.87
C ALA A 216 2.56 16.98 -9.21
N PRO A 217 2.95 18.05 -9.92
CA PRO A 217 3.65 19.19 -9.32
C PRO A 217 2.94 19.81 -8.10
N ASP A 218 1.61 19.87 -8.12
CA ASP A 218 0.75 20.57 -7.16
C ASP A 218 -0.17 19.64 -6.34
N GLU A 219 -0.23 18.36 -6.66
CA GLU A 219 -1.16 17.41 -6.04
C GLU A 219 -0.50 16.07 -5.71
N THR A 220 -0.75 15.54 -4.52
CA THR A 220 -0.45 14.15 -4.14
C THR A 220 -1.76 13.41 -3.88
N ALA A 221 -1.98 12.31 -4.59
CA ALA A 221 -3.18 11.50 -4.48
C ALA A 221 -2.83 10.06 -4.06
N ALA A 222 -3.69 9.42 -3.29
CA ALA A 222 -3.61 7.98 -3.05
C ALA A 222 -4.89 7.25 -3.50
N PHE A 223 -4.75 5.97 -3.82
CA PHE A 223 -5.85 5.13 -4.29
C PHE A 223 -5.62 3.66 -3.90
N ASP A 224 -6.62 2.82 -4.15
CA ASP A 224 -6.61 1.38 -3.84
C ASP A 224 -6.61 1.07 -2.34
N PHE A 225 -7.54 1.70 -1.62
CA PHE A 225 -7.78 1.49 -0.20
C PHE A 225 -8.24 0.06 0.06
N SER A 226 -7.78 -0.53 1.16
CA SER A 226 -8.29 -1.82 1.63
C SER A 226 -9.38 -1.61 2.67
N ALA A 227 -10.45 -2.41 2.59
CA ALA A 227 -11.43 -2.53 3.66
C ALA A 227 -10.74 -3.00 4.95
N THR A 228 -10.48 -2.07 5.87
CA THR A 228 -9.78 -2.35 7.13
C THR A 228 -10.40 -1.58 8.28
N THR A 229 -10.27 -2.14 9.48
CA THR A 229 -10.68 -1.45 10.70
C THR A 229 -9.66 -0.35 11.03
N PRO A 230 -10.11 0.76 11.64
CA PRO A 230 -9.22 1.75 12.22
C PRO A 230 -8.13 1.10 13.07
N SER A 231 -6.91 1.61 12.95
CA SER A 231 -5.71 0.95 13.49
C SER A 231 -4.66 2.00 13.86
N PRO A 232 -3.61 1.62 14.61
CA PRO A 232 -2.45 2.47 14.82
C PRO A 232 -1.89 3.01 13.50
N VAL A 233 -1.69 4.33 13.43
CA VAL A 233 -1.18 5.03 12.23
C VAL A 233 0.15 4.46 11.72
N GLY A 234 0.95 3.90 12.63
CA GLY A 234 2.24 3.28 12.31
C GLY A 234 2.14 2.10 11.34
N TYR A 235 0.97 1.48 11.13
CA TYR A 235 0.82 0.42 10.14
C TYR A 235 1.00 0.94 8.69
N ASP A 236 0.39 2.07 8.34
CA ASP A 236 0.52 2.62 7.00
C ASP A 236 1.88 3.31 6.80
N ILE A 237 2.41 3.96 7.85
CA ILE A 237 3.79 4.50 7.84
C ILE A 237 4.78 3.38 7.56
N ALA A 238 4.68 2.26 8.30
CA ALA A 238 5.55 1.11 8.11
C ALA A 238 5.41 0.52 6.70
N ARG A 239 4.17 0.39 6.19
CA ARG A 239 3.91 -0.16 4.85
C ARG A 239 4.58 0.67 3.75
N LEU A 240 4.42 2.00 3.81
CA LEU A 240 4.96 2.92 2.82
C LEU A 240 6.49 2.97 2.86
N LEU A 241 7.08 3.21 4.04
CA LEU A 241 8.53 3.34 4.18
C LEU A 241 9.27 2.04 3.90
N GLN A 242 8.66 0.89 4.21
CA GLN A 242 9.22 -0.41 3.82
C GLN A 242 9.12 -0.64 2.31
N SER A 243 8.03 -0.22 1.66
CA SER A 243 7.93 -0.25 0.20
C SER A 243 9.03 0.61 -0.45
N TYR A 244 9.24 1.83 0.04
CA TYR A 244 10.32 2.72 -0.41
C TYR A 244 11.69 2.07 -0.25
N THR A 245 12.04 1.63 0.95
CA THR A 245 13.37 1.10 1.26
C THR A 245 13.64 -0.18 0.46
N GLN A 246 12.64 -1.05 0.30
CA GLN A 246 12.78 -2.27 -0.49
C GLN A 246 12.95 -2.01 -1.98
N MET A 247 12.41 -0.92 -2.54
CA MET A 247 12.38 -0.72 -3.99
C MET A 247 13.44 0.24 -4.51
N VAL A 248 13.67 1.34 -3.79
CA VAL A 248 14.50 2.47 -4.27
C VAL A 248 15.41 3.08 -3.19
N GLY A 249 15.23 2.76 -1.91
CA GLY A 249 16.07 3.31 -0.86
C GLY A 249 17.54 2.88 -0.96
N ASP A 250 18.46 3.78 -0.61
CA ASP A 250 19.88 3.45 -0.51
C ASP A 250 20.15 2.55 0.70
N LEU A 251 20.51 1.29 0.43
CA LEU A 251 20.79 0.32 1.49
C LEU A 251 22.24 0.39 2.00
N ASP A 252 23.14 1.10 1.32
CA ASP A 252 24.50 1.33 1.81
C ASP A 252 24.49 2.43 2.89
N ALA A 253 23.59 3.40 2.77
CA ALA A 253 23.29 4.37 3.83
C ALA A 253 22.40 3.84 4.97
N LEU A 254 22.13 2.52 5.06
CA LEU A 254 21.27 1.94 6.11
C LEU A 254 22.12 1.45 7.32
N PRO A 255 22.16 2.19 8.44
CA PRO A 255 22.94 1.80 9.61
C PRO A 255 22.27 0.66 10.40
N LYS A 256 23.05 0.05 11.30
CA LYS A 256 22.55 -0.93 12.27
C LYS A 256 21.41 -0.35 13.11
N GLY A 257 20.43 -1.19 13.44
CA GLY A 257 19.22 -0.82 14.17
C GLY A 257 18.14 -0.13 13.33
N HIS A 258 18.41 0.21 12.06
CA HIS A 258 17.48 0.96 11.21
C HIS A 258 16.84 0.08 10.13
N SER A 259 15.60 0.40 9.80
CA SER A 259 14.78 -0.27 8.78
C SER A 259 14.55 0.59 7.54
N VAL A 260 14.92 1.88 7.62
CA VAL A 260 14.82 2.94 6.62
C VAL A 260 16.08 3.81 6.75
N PRO A 261 16.68 4.32 5.66
CA PRO A 261 17.80 5.25 5.76
C PRO A 261 17.42 6.51 6.58
N PRO A 262 18.27 6.99 7.51
CA PRO A 262 17.91 8.09 8.41
C PRO A 262 17.43 9.36 7.68
N ALA A 263 18.13 9.81 6.64
CA ALA A 263 17.72 10.98 5.86
C ALA A 263 16.32 10.82 5.22
N ALA A 264 15.96 9.60 4.82
CA ALA A 264 14.64 9.33 4.27
C ALA A 264 13.55 9.27 5.35
N TRP A 265 13.91 8.77 6.53
CA TRP A 265 13.05 8.79 7.71
C TRP A 265 12.74 10.23 8.12
N ASP A 266 13.77 11.06 8.28
CA ASP A 266 13.65 12.45 8.66
C ASP A 266 12.80 13.23 7.64
N ALA A 267 13.09 13.09 6.34
CA ALA A 267 12.32 13.75 5.29
C ALA A 267 10.83 13.36 5.29
N PHE A 268 10.51 12.10 5.59
CA PHE A 268 9.11 11.67 5.73
C PHE A 268 8.44 12.33 6.94
N PHE A 269 9.10 12.35 8.10
CA PHE A 269 8.56 12.94 9.33
C PHE A 269 8.58 14.47 9.35
N GLU A 270 9.32 15.13 8.47
CA GLU A 270 9.11 16.56 8.19
C GLU A 270 7.73 16.83 7.59
N GLY A 271 7.15 15.86 6.87
CA GLY A 271 5.78 15.94 6.36
C GLY A 271 4.75 15.32 7.29
N TYR A 272 5.10 14.24 7.99
CA TYR A 272 4.19 13.51 8.87
C TYR A 272 4.26 13.99 10.33
N THR A 273 3.20 14.63 10.82
CA THR A 273 3.26 15.39 12.10
C THR A 273 2.41 14.82 13.25
N LEU A 274 1.66 13.73 13.05
CA LEU A 274 0.74 13.22 14.09
C LEU A 274 1.44 12.42 15.20
N VAL A 275 2.59 11.83 14.91
CA VAL A 275 3.46 11.17 15.90
C VAL A 275 4.90 11.56 15.59
N PRO A 276 5.78 11.64 16.61
CA PRO A 276 7.16 12.03 16.37
C PRO A 276 7.95 10.91 15.68
N PRO A 277 9.10 11.24 15.06
CA PRO A 277 9.96 10.27 14.39
C PRO A 277 10.53 9.19 15.32
N ASP A 278 10.51 9.38 16.64
CA ASP A 278 10.96 8.40 17.64
C ASP A 278 9.81 7.57 18.25
N ASP A 279 8.60 7.62 17.66
CA ASP A 279 7.44 6.89 18.18
C ASP A 279 7.72 5.37 18.24
N PRO A 280 7.63 4.76 19.45
CA PRO A 280 8.03 3.36 19.63
C PRO A 280 7.06 2.39 18.93
N THR A 281 5.81 2.78 18.72
CA THR A 281 4.84 1.97 17.97
C THR A 281 5.22 1.91 16.50
N VAL A 282 5.65 3.03 15.90
CA VAL A 282 6.13 3.06 14.52
C VAL A 282 7.42 2.24 14.38
N HIS A 283 8.39 2.40 15.27
CA HIS A 283 9.64 1.62 15.24
C HIS A 283 9.40 0.11 15.38
N PHE A 284 8.44 -0.31 16.20
CA PHE A 284 8.05 -1.71 16.31
C PHE A 284 7.37 -2.20 15.03
N LEU A 285 6.40 -1.44 14.50
CA LEU A 285 5.63 -1.84 13.32
C LEU A 285 6.47 -1.89 12.04
N THR A 286 7.50 -1.06 11.89
CA THR A 286 8.42 -1.16 10.74
C THR A 286 9.19 -2.49 10.72
N ARG A 287 9.58 -3.02 11.90
CA ARG A 287 10.20 -4.35 12.03
C ARG A 287 9.21 -5.48 11.72
N VAL A 288 7.98 -5.38 12.22
CA VAL A 288 6.91 -6.33 11.88
C VAL A 288 6.62 -6.32 10.38
N GLN A 289 6.65 -5.16 9.74
CA GLN A 289 6.41 -5.03 8.31
C GLN A 289 7.52 -5.69 7.47
N ILE A 290 8.79 -5.62 7.88
CA ILE A 290 9.89 -6.37 7.24
C ILE A 290 9.57 -7.86 7.20
N LEU A 291 9.17 -8.44 8.34
CA LEU A 291 8.85 -9.86 8.44
C LEU A 291 7.58 -10.23 7.65
N THR A 292 6.61 -9.32 7.64
CA THR A 292 5.36 -9.50 6.87
C THR A 292 5.64 -9.52 5.38
N ASP A 293 6.48 -8.61 4.86
CA ASP A 293 6.87 -8.58 3.46
C ASP A 293 7.76 -9.78 3.10
N TRP A 294 8.68 -10.18 3.98
CA TRP A 294 9.51 -11.37 3.75
C TRP A 294 8.63 -12.61 3.52
N ASN A 295 7.61 -12.81 4.34
CA ASN A 295 6.67 -13.93 4.20
C ASN A 295 5.81 -13.88 2.92
N ARG A 296 5.69 -12.71 2.28
CA ARG A 296 4.93 -12.54 1.04
C ARG A 296 5.77 -12.78 -0.22
N ILE A 297 7.09 -12.74 -0.13
CA ILE A 297 7.98 -12.98 -1.27
C ILE A 297 8.00 -14.48 -1.59
N GLN A 298 7.61 -14.81 -2.82
CA GLN A 298 7.52 -16.19 -3.30
C GLN A 298 8.90 -16.77 -3.68
N GLU A 299 9.04 -18.10 -3.58
CA GLU A 299 10.27 -18.85 -3.80
C GLU A 299 10.68 -18.98 -5.28
N HIS A 300 9.71 -18.96 -6.19
CA HIS A 300 9.94 -19.12 -7.63
C HIS A 300 9.61 -17.86 -8.43
N GLY A 301 9.98 -16.70 -7.88
CA GLY A 301 9.67 -15.41 -8.46
C GLY A 301 10.56 -15.02 -9.63
N SER A 302 10.13 -13.99 -10.37
CA SER A 302 10.93 -13.28 -11.37
C SER A 302 12.25 -12.74 -10.79
N ILE A 303 13.17 -12.30 -11.67
CA ILE A 303 14.42 -11.62 -11.25
C ILE A 303 14.13 -10.47 -10.27
N ALA A 304 13.05 -9.72 -10.49
CA ALA A 304 12.60 -8.68 -9.56
C ALA A 304 12.28 -9.21 -8.14
N ASN A 305 11.67 -10.39 -8.01
CA ASN A 305 11.42 -11.02 -6.71
C ASN A 305 12.72 -11.49 -6.04
N VAL A 306 13.69 -12.01 -6.82
CA VAL A 306 15.01 -12.37 -6.30
C VAL A 306 15.73 -11.14 -5.76
N MET A 307 15.79 -10.06 -6.55
CA MET A 307 16.41 -8.80 -6.13
C MET A 307 15.72 -8.22 -4.89
N ARG A 308 14.38 -8.22 -4.87
CA ARG A 308 13.61 -7.79 -3.70
C ARG A 308 13.92 -8.64 -2.47
N PHE A 309 14.11 -9.94 -2.64
CA PHE A 309 14.48 -10.84 -1.55
C PHE A 309 15.89 -10.57 -1.00
N GLU A 310 16.87 -10.28 -1.86
CA GLU A 310 18.21 -9.87 -1.39
C GLU A 310 18.16 -8.55 -0.62
N ARG A 311 17.39 -7.59 -1.11
CA ARG A 311 17.19 -6.29 -0.45
C ARG A 311 16.55 -6.45 0.92
N ILE A 312 15.45 -7.22 1.04
CA ILE A 312 14.80 -7.43 2.34
C ILE A 312 15.68 -8.17 3.34
N LYS A 313 16.55 -9.09 2.89
CA LYS A 313 17.56 -9.72 3.75
C LYS A 313 18.55 -8.72 4.32
N LYS A 314 19.01 -7.77 3.50
CA LYS A 314 19.92 -6.70 3.95
C LYS A 314 19.22 -5.78 4.95
N ILE A 315 17.99 -5.37 4.66
CA ILE A 315 17.17 -4.53 5.57
C ILE A 315 16.94 -5.24 6.91
N ALA A 316 16.51 -6.51 6.90
CA ALA A 316 16.29 -7.28 8.11
C ALA A 316 17.58 -7.42 8.94
N ARG A 317 18.72 -7.68 8.29
CA ARG A 317 20.01 -7.76 8.98
C ARG A 317 20.34 -6.47 9.72
N GLN A 318 20.07 -5.30 9.13
CA GLN A 318 20.34 -4.03 9.78
C GLN A 318 19.31 -3.71 10.87
N ALA A 319 18.02 -3.88 10.60
CA ALA A 319 16.95 -3.54 11.54
C ALA A 319 16.97 -4.40 12.82
N PHE A 320 17.44 -5.64 12.69
CA PHE A 320 17.64 -6.59 13.77
C PHE A 320 19.14 -6.84 14.01
N ALA A 321 20.01 -5.86 13.84
CA ALA A 321 21.42 -5.98 14.23
C ALA A 321 21.53 -5.89 15.76
#